data_AF-A0A0M8SR14-F1
#
_entry.id   AF-A0A0M8SR14-F1
#
_cell.length_a   1.000
_cell.length_b   1.000
_cell.length_c   1.000
_cell.angle_alpha   90.00
_cell.angle_beta   90.00
_cell.angle_gamma   90.00
#
_symmetry.space_group_name_H-M   'P 1'
#
loop_
_entity.id
_entity.type
_entity.pdbx_description
1 polymer ?
#
loop_
_entity_poly.entity_id
_entity_poly.type
_entity_poly.pdbx_seq_one_letter_code
_entity_poly.pdbx_strand_id
1 'polypeptide(L)'
;MLLLRIGVDDDTVRDVASNSGDLRCTLETHEGPHAEILCENEEGSALWARWTDQGPLDELMWLPDCPASDDTPGGTGDGCCQFLGHQGGHTWEVTDPELERCRAAVMSRLDAMTFGDGWPLVP
;
A
#
# COMPACT_ATOMS: atom_id res chain seq x y z
N MET A 1 -12.55 20.91 -8.97
CA MET A 1 -11.23 20.27 -9.02
C MET A 1 -11.29 19.25 -10.14
N LEU A 2 -10.63 19.54 -11.25
CA LEU A 2 -10.72 18.76 -12.49
C LEU A 2 -9.73 17.59 -12.36
N LEU A 3 -10.21 16.38 -12.10
CA LEU A 3 -9.40 15.17 -12.24
C LEU A 3 -9.15 15.00 -13.75
N LEU A 4 -7.95 15.38 -14.21
CA LEU A 4 -7.50 15.02 -15.56
C LEU A 4 -7.39 13.49 -15.57
N ARG A 5 -8.31 12.81 -16.26
CA ARG A 5 -8.09 11.46 -16.76
C ARG A 5 -6.91 11.56 -17.73
N ILE A 6 -5.70 11.32 -17.25
CA ILE A 6 -4.53 11.18 -18.12
C ILE A 6 -4.81 9.94 -18.98
N GLY A 7 -4.84 10.14 -20.29
CA GLY A 7 -5.10 9.08 -21.25
C GLY A 7 -3.79 8.38 -21.65
N VAL A 8 -3.97 7.13 -22.10
CA VAL A 8 -3.03 6.21 -22.81
C VAL A 8 -2.44 5.12 -21.87
N ASP A 9 -2.57 3.80 -22.11
CA ASP A 9 -3.12 3.01 -23.23
C ASP A 9 -4.57 2.52 -22.98
N ASP A 10 -5.48 2.91 -23.87
CA ASP A 10 -6.92 2.61 -23.80
C ASP A 10 -7.20 1.09 -23.87
N ASP A 11 -6.34 0.32 -24.55
CA ASP A 11 -6.57 -1.11 -24.77
C ASP A 11 -6.33 -1.96 -23.51
N THR A 12 -5.34 -1.62 -22.67
CA THR A 12 -5.12 -2.33 -21.39
C THR A 12 -6.28 -2.09 -20.42
N VAL A 13 -6.71 -0.83 -20.29
CA VAL A 13 -7.87 -0.48 -19.45
C VAL A 13 -9.14 -1.13 -20.01
N ARG A 14 -9.30 -1.17 -21.33
CA ARG A 14 -10.45 -1.80 -21.99
C ARG A 14 -10.45 -3.31 -21.82
N ASP A 15 -9.31 -3.99 -21.91
CA ASP A 15 -9.21 -5.43 -21.70
C ASP A 15 -9.49 -5.81 -20.24
N VAL A 16 -8.86 -5.10 -19.28
CA VAL A 16 -9.13 -5.27 -17.86
C VAL A 16 -10.59 -4.93 -17.53
N ALA A 17 -11.17 -3.86 -18.09
CA ALA A 17 -12.57 -3.53 -17.92
C ALA A 17 -13.50 -4.58 -18.53
N SER A 18 -13.15 -5.16 -19.67
CA SER A 18 -13.92 -6.23 -20.33
C SER A 18 -13.91 -7.52 -19.52
N ASN A 19 -12.85 -7.77 -18.73
CA ASN A 19 -12.70 -8.92 -17.83
C ASN A 19 -12.92 -8.57 -16.34
N SER A 20 -13.38 -7.35 -16.03
CA SER A 20 -13.47 -6.84 -14.65
C SER A 20 -14.45 -7.59 -13.76
N GLY A 21 -15.36 -8.38 -14.33
CA GLY A 21 -16.26 -9.27 -13.60
C GLY A 21 -15.53 -10.36 -12.79
N ASP A 22 -14.28 -10.66 -13.13
CA ASP A 22 -13.44 -11.62 -12.40
C ASP A 22 -12.53 -10.96 -11.34
N LEU A 23 -12.43 -9.62 -11.35
CA LEU A 23 -11.63 -8.88 -10.36
C LEU A 23 -12.40 -8.76 -9.04
N ARG A 24 -11.95 -9.54 -8.05
CA ARG A 24 -12.47 -9.49 -6.68
C ARG A 24 -11.48 -8.75 -5.80
N CYS A 25 -12.01 -8.04 -4.82
CA CYS A 25 -11.21 -7.46 -3.76
C CYS A 25 -10.44 -8.58 -3.01
N THR A 26 -9.12 -8.43 -2.89
CA THR A 26 -8.22 -9.38 -2.21
C THR A 26 -8.49 -9.50 -0.71
N LEU A 27 -9.10 -8.48 -0.10
CA LEU A 27 -9.51 -8.53 1.30
C LEU A 27 -10.74 -9.42 1.52
N GLU A 28 -11.47 -9.79 0.45
CA GLU A 28 -12.73 -10.55 0.39
C GLU A 28 -13.88 -9.94 1.23
N THR A 29 -13.66 -9.77 2.53
CA THR A 29 -14.57 -9.15 3.50
C THR A 29 -13.90 -7.96 4.18
N HIS A 30 -14.35 -6.76 3.83
CA HIS A 30 -13.96 -5.51 4.45
C HIS A 30 -15.15 -4.55 4.47
N GLU A 31 -15.16 -3.64 5.44
CA GLU A 31 -16.06 -2.48 5.43
C GLU A 31 -15.31 -1.27 4.86
N GLY A 32 -15.97 -0.52 3.98
CA GLY A 32 -15.43 0.72 3.41
C GLY A 32 -14.59 0.52 2.14
N PRO A 33 -14.13 1.63 1.53
CA PRO A 33 -13.49 1.58 0.23
C PRO A 33 -12.12 0.90 0.28
N HIS A 34 -11.84 0.04 -0.69
CA HIS A 34 -10.55 -0.57 -0.92
C HIS A 34 -10.08 -0.23 -2.34
N ALA A 35 -8.78 0.02 -2.50
CA ALA A 35 -8.17 0.23 -3.78
C ALA A 35 -6.87 -0.57 -3.88
N GLU A 36 -6.64 -1.21 -5.02
CA GLU A 36 -5.46 -2.04 -5.27
C GLU A 36 -4.83 -1.65 -6.61
N ILE A 37 -3.50 -1.59 -6.63
CA ILE A 37 -2.73 -1.35 -7.85
C ILE A 37 -2.78 -2.60 -8.72
N LEU A 38 -3.10 -2.42 -10.01
CA LEU A 38 -3.04 -3.48 -11.01
C LEU A 38 -1.75 -3.41 -11.85
N CYS A 39 -1.33 -2.20 -12.21
CA CYS A 39 -0.07 -1.96 -12.89
C CYS A 39 0.42 -0.52 -12.68
N GLU A 40 1.72 -0.32 -12.78
CA GLU A 40 2.37 1.00 -12.74
C GLU A 40 2.79 1.39 -14.16
N ASN A 41 2.86 2.68 -14.45
CA ASN A 41 3.45 3.21 -15.67
C ASN A 41 4.77 3.94 -15.36
N GLU A 42 5.58 4.18 -16.40
CA GLU A 42 6.86 4.87 -16.26
C GLU A 42 6.72 6.38 -15.92
N GLU A 43 5.50 6.91 -15.96
CA GLU A 43 5.18 8.34 -15.76
C GLU A 43 4.77 8.69 -14.32
N GLY A 44 4.92 7.77 -13.36
CA GLY A 44 4.57 8.01 -11.95
C GLY A 44 3.07 8.02 -11.70
N SER A 45 2.35 7.18 -12.44
CA SER A 45 0.95 6.86 -12.20
C SER A 45 0.75 5.35 -12.20
N ALA A 46 -0.32 4.91 -11.55
CA ALA A 46 -0.70 3.50 -11.51
C ALA A 46 -2.17 3.34 -11.91
N LEU A 47 -2.50 2.18 -12.49
CA LEU A 47 -3.87 1.75 -12.72
C LEU A 47 -4.37 1.11 -11.43
N TRP A 48 -5.46 1.67 -10.91
CA TRP A 48 -6.09 1.22 -9.69
C TRP A 48 -7.44 0.57 -9.97
N ALA A 49 -7.68 -0.53 -9.29
CA ALA A 49 -9.00 -1.12 -9.10
C ALA A 49 -9.57 -0.63 -7.77
N ARG A 50 -10.81 -0.13 -7.77
CA ARG A 50 -11.49 0.39 -6.57
C ARG A 50 -12.81 -0.32 -6.33
N TRP A 51 -13.02 -0.70 -5.07
CA TRP A 51 -14.25 -1.27 -4.52
C TRP A 51 -14.73 -0.38 -3.37
N THR A 52 -16.04 -0.18 -3.24
CA THR A 52 -16.68 0.64 -2.21
C THR A 52 -17.19 -0.20 -1.04
N ASP A 53 -17.51 -1.47 -1.30
CA ASP A 53 -18.00 -2.46 -0.35
C ASP A 53 -17.68 -3.87 -0.89
N GLN A 54 -18.13 -4.92 -0.18
CA GLN A 54 -18.09 -6.29 -0.67
C GLN A 54 -18.86 -6.43 -1.99
N GLY A 55 -18.16 -6.79 -3.07
CA GLY A 55 -18.83 -6.95 -4.35
C GLY A 55 -17.91 -6.95 -5.57
N PRO A 56 -18.52 -6.84 -6.77
CA PRO A 56 -17.76 -6.66 -8.00
C PRO A 56 -17.02 -5.32 -7.99
N LEU A 57 -16.04 -5.18 -8.87
CA LEU A 57 -15.29 -3.95 -9.06
C LEU A 57 -16.20 -2.76 -9.39
N ASP A 58 -15.99 -1.63 -8.70
CA ASP A 58 -16.76 -0.40 -8.97
C ASP A 58 -16.10 0.47 -10.04
N GLU A 59 -14.77 0.60 -9.99
CA GLU A 59 -14.06 1.54 -10.85
C GLU A 59 -12.63 1.08 -11.19
N LEU A 60 -12.22 1.35 -12.43
CA LEU A 60 -10.83 1.29 -12.90
C LEU A 60 -10.38 2.69 -13.27
N MET A 61 -9.24 3.13 -12.74
CA MET A 61 -8.75 4.48 -12.94
C MET A 61 -7.23 4.57 -12.85
N TRP A 62 -6.63 5.31 -13.78
CA TRP A 62 -5.25 5.75 -13.65
C TRP A 62 -5.20 6.95 -12.71
N LEU A 63 -4.36 6.86 -11.68
CA LEU A 63 -4.13 7.94 -10.72
C LEU A 63 -2.63 8.16 -10.53
N PRO A 64 -2.19 9.42 -10.40
CA PRO A 64 -0.81 9.72 -10.01
C PRO A 64 -0.49 9.16 -8.64
N ASP A 65 0.79 8.89 -8.41
CA ASP A 65 1.28 8.52 -7.09
C ASP A 65 1.15 9.69 -6.10
N CYS A 66 1.00 9.36 -4.82
CA CYS A 66 1.03 10.34 -3.75
C CYS A 66 2.45 10.94 -3.65
N PRO A 67 2.61 12.27 -3.69
CA PRO A 67 3.93 12.90 -3.71
C PRO A 67 4.61 12.95 -2.34
N ALA A 68 3.95 12.42 -1.30
CA ALA A 68 4.49 12.44 0.05
C ALA A 68 5.68 11.47 0.16
N SER A 69 6.71 11.89 0.90
CA SER A 69 7.85 11.09 1.32
C SER A 69 7.97 11.10 2.84
N ASP A 70 8.56 10.05 3.41
CA ASP A 70 8.91 10.01 4.82
C ASP A 70 10.06 10.98 5.14
N ASP A 71 9.69 12.23 5.41
CA ASP A 71 10.63 13.30 5.77
C ASP A 71 10.94 13.33 7.29
N THR A 72 10.54 12.30 8.05
CA THR A 72 10.77 12.28 9.49
C THR A 72 12.26 12.06 9.83
N PRO A 73 12.79 12.66 10.91
CA PRO A 73 14.18 12.45 11.30
C PRO A 73 14.49 10.97 11.59
N GLY A 74 15.35 10.36 10.77
CA GLY A 74 15.69 8.93 10.85
C GLY A 74 14.74 8.02 10.07
N GLY A 75 13.79 8.59 9.34
CA GLY A 75 12.95 7.90 8.36
C GLY A 75 13.74 7.38 7.17
N THR A 76 13.12 6.53 6.37
CA THR A 76 13.78 5.92 5.19
C THR A 76 13.83 6.87 4.00
N GLY A 77 13.02 7.93 3.99
CA GLY A 77 12.81 8.79 2.83
C GLY A 77 11.95 8.16 1.75
N ASP A 78 11.31 7.02 2.04
CA ASP A 78 10.48 6.30 1.08
C ASP A 78 9.22 7.12 0.71
N GLY A 79 8.83 7.04 -0.56
CA GLY A 79 7.60 7.64 -1.07
C GLY A 79 6.35 6.86 -0.68
N CYS A 80 5.21 7.53 -0.67
CA CYS A 80 3.95 6.90 -0.31
C CYS A 80 3.46 6.01 -1.45
N CYS A 81 3.27 4.71 -1.18
CA CYS A 81 2.83 3.73 -2.19
C CYS A 81 1.31 3.77 -2.47
N GLN A 82 0.68 4.92 -2.34
CA GLN A 82 -0.77 5.10 -2.54
C GLN A 82 -1.02 6.18 -3.60
N PHE A 83 -2.20 6.20 -4.19
CA PHE A 83 -2.57 7.23 -5.17
C PHE A 83 -2.76 8.62 -4.55
N LEU A 84 -2.61 9.67 -5.34
CA LEU A 84 -2.87 11.05 -4.93
C LEU A 84 -4.31 11.24 -4.42
N GLY A 85 -4.44 11.66 -3.16
CA GLY A 85 -5.74 11.88 -2.52
C GLY A 85 -6.36 10.63 -1.89
N HIS A 86 -5.55 9.59 -1.66
CA HIS A 86 -5.96 8.44 -0.86
C HIS A 86 -6.47 8.85 0.52
N GLN A 87 -7.38 8.06 1.07
CA GLN A 87 -7.85 8.21 2.44
C GLN A 87 -6.94 7.43 3.40
N GLY A 88 -6.93 7.80 4.68
CA GLY A 88 -6.04 7.19 5.67
C GLY A 88 -4.66 7.86 5.75
N GLY A 89 -3.79 7.31 6.60
CA GLY A 89 -2.41 7.77 6.75
C GLY A 89 -1.51 7.31 5.61
N HIS A 90 -0.33 7.90 5.52
CA HIS A 90 0.71 7.45 4.59
C HIS A 90 1.27 6.09 5.00
N THR A 91 1.90 5.38 4.05
CA THR A 91 2.36 4.00 4.26
C THR A 91 3.25 3.84 5.50
N TRP A 92 4.10 4.84 5.82
CA TRP A 92 4.96 4.85 7.01
C TRP A 92 4.23 5.22 8.32
N GLU A 93 3.03 5.80 8.26
CA GLU A 93 2.22 6.16 9.43
C GLU A 93 1.31 5.00 9.87
N VAL A 94 1.07 4.03 8.99
CA VAL A 94 0.25 2.86 9.28
C VAL A 94 1.02 1.88 10.15
N THR A 95 0.58 1.71 11.38
CA THR A 95 1.12 0.70 12.30
C THR A 95 0.19 -0.51 12.32
N ASP A 96 0.71 -1.69 11.99
CA ASP A 96 0.05 -2.97 12.27
C ASP A 96 0.49 -3.48 13.65
N PRO A 97 -0.39 -3.46 14.67
CA PRO A 97 -0.03 -3.90 16.02
C PRO A 97 0.37 -5.37 16.09
N GLU A 98 -0.13 -6.23 15.20
CA GLU A 98 0.22 -7.65 15.15
C GLU A 98 1.62 -7.83 14.58
N LEU A 99 1.91 -7.15 13.47
CA LEU A 99 3.24 -7.14 12.87
C LEU A 99 4.29 -6.61 13.86
N GLU A 100 3.97 -5.54 14.59
CA GLU A 100 4.87 -4.99 15.62
C GLU A 100 5.11 -5.98 16.76
N ARG A 101 4.08 -6.69 17.22
CA ARG A 101 4.24 -7.78 18.21
C ARG A 101 5.15 -8.89 17.68
N CYS A 102 4.94 -9.32 16.43
CA CYS A 102 5.74 -10.36 15.79
C CYS A 102 7.21 -9.92 15.62
N ARG A 103 7.43 -8.70 15.12
CA ARG A 103 8.77 -8.10 14.97
C ARG A 103 9.49 -8.02 16.31
N ALA A 104 8.82 -7.53 17.36
CA ALA A 104 9.38 -7.48 18.70
C ALA A 104 9.75 -8.87 19.25
N ALA A 105 8.90 -9.88 19.04
CA ALA A 105 9.16 -11.25 19.46
C ALA A 105 10.36 -11.86 18.72
N VAL A 106 10.47 -11.64 17.41
CA VAL A 106 11.60 -12.10 16.59
C VAL A 106 12.88 -11.41 17.02
N MET A 107 12.87 -10.09 17.16
CA MET A 107 14.03 -9.31 17.61
C MET A 107 14.49 -9.74 19.00
N SER A 108 13.58 -9.88 19.96
CA SER A 108 13.90 -10.37 21.31
C SER A 108 14.58 -11.75 21.26
N ARG A 109 14.13 -12.64 20.37
CA ARG A 109 14.75 -13.96 20.20
C ARG A 109 16.11 -13.88 19.51
N LEU A 110 16.27 -13.01 18.51
CA LEU A 110 17.56 -12.78 17.86
C LEU A 110 18.56 -12.16 18.83
N ASP A 111 18.15 -11.22 19.68
CA ASP A 111 19.00 -10.62 20.71
C ASP A 111 19.44 -11.67 21.74
N ALA A 112 18.51 -12.50 22.23
CA ALA A 112 18.84 -13.60 23.14
C ALA A 112 19.81 -14.62 22.51
N MET A 113 19.68 -14.89 21.21
CA MET A 113 20.62 -15.76 20.47
C MET A 113 21.98 -15.10 20.22
N THR A 114 22.01 -13.79 19.96
CA THR A 114 23.20 -13.06 19.54
C THR A 114 24.06 -12.62 20.73
N PHE A 115 23.41 -12.24 21.83
CA PHE A 115 24.06 -11.63 22.98
C PHE A 115 24.02 -12.50 24.26
N GLY A 116 23.17 -13.53 24.29
CA GLY A 116 23.00 -14.43 25.44
C GLY A 116 22.53 -13.72 26.72
N ASP A 117 22.38 -14.46 27.82
CA ASP A 117 22.00 -13.92 29.15
C ASP A 117 23.10 -13.07 29.82
N GLY A 118 24.21 -12.80 29.12
CA GLY A 118 25.47 -12.32 29.70
C GLY A 118 26.00 -11.00 29.14
N TRP A 119 25.21 -10.22 28.38
CA TRP A 119 25.71 -9.00 27.73
C TRP A 119 24.84 -7.75 27.98
N PRO A 120 25.47 -6.56 28.20
CA PRO A 120 26.88 -6.40 28.52
C PRO A 120 27.09 -6.64 30.01
N LEU A 121 28.13 -7.42 30.36
CA LEU A 121 28.82 -7.23 31.62
C LEU A 121 29.46 -5.83 31.56
N VAL A 122 28.79 -4.84 32.13
CA VAL A 122 29.45 -3.62 32.57
C VAL A 122 29.95 -3.86 34.01
N PRO A 123 31.24 -3.60 34.31
CA PRO A 123 31.75 -3.64 35.68
C PRO A 123 31.13 -2.55 36.57
#